data_AF-A0A6G1INU2-F1
#
_entry.id   AF-A0A6G1INU2-F1
#
_cell.length_a   1.000
_cell.length_b   1.000
_cell.length_c   1.000
_cell.angle_alpha   90.00
_cell.angle_beta   90.00
_cell.angle_gamma   90.00
#
_symmetry.space_group_name_H-M   'P 1'
#
loop_
_entity.id
_entity.type
_entity.pdbx_description
1 polymer ?
#
loop_
_entity_poly.entity_id
_entity_poly.type
_entity_poly.pdbx_seq_one_letter_code
_entity_poly.pdbx_strand_id
1 'polypeptide(L)'
;LVAAILAAAAFIVAFLQTLLEYMGSSASRNICSSSAIGYAARQVKWGWSLGSWKLKVYYPLLDMSQRTLMLNFISAELNGISMDDKMDSIRKAHDWAWRPIESTEAITANTIADELTVMVSKKKTKSERPHPVTTTDLDWTEYIQFKWYRLRQPFCKLIRPRASWAQILTIMGIRNTKDFTIELADAETVPGSMDTPVQRVKLQDLGFLAFILGFQSVELDIPNRLFQAFSPYGTITTHESNVLGKMLRFEGDILAFHALTSKGTSFSAYRARALISGRVSFGKYLSIGTHYPLKVIQRAI
;
A
#
# COMPACT_ATOMS: atom_id res chain seq x y z
N LEU A 1 -57.01 16.47 -0.66
CA LEU A 1 -55.78 17.02 -1.29
C LEU A 1 -54.67 17.25 -0.27
N VAL A 2 -54.86 18.11 0.73
CA VAL A 2 -53.84 18.41 1.76
C VAL A 2 -53.31 17.15 2.46
N ALA A 3 -54.19 16.24 2.89
CA ALA A 3 -53.79 14.98 3.51
C ALA A 3 -52.94 14.08 2.58
N ALA A 4 -53.24 14.07 1.27
CA ALA A 4 -52.47 13.30 0.30
C ALA A 4 -51.07 13.89 0.07
N ILE A 5 -50.95 15.22 0.06
CA ILE A 5 -49.66 15.92 -0.03
C ILE A 5 -48.81 15.63 1.21
N LEU A 6 -49.41 15.69 2.41
CA LEU A 6 -48.72 15.38 3.66
C LEU A 6 -48.26 13.92 3.71
N ALA A 7 -49.11 12.98 3.28
CA ALA A 7 -48.75 11.58 3.21
C ALA A 7 -47.59 11.32 2.22
N ALA A 8 -47.62 11.96 1.04
CA ALA A 8 -46.54 11.85 0.06
C ALA A 8 -45.21 12.42 0.59
N ALA A 9 -45.25 13.58 1.26
CA ALA A 9 -44.06 14.17 1.87
C ALA A 9 -43.50 13.29 2.99
N ALA A 10 -44.36 12.77 3.88
CA ALA A 10 -43.96 11.86 4.94
C ALA A 10 -43.33 10.57 4.39
N PHE A 11 -43.91 10.01 3.31
CA PHE A 11 -43.35 8.84 2.63
C PHE A 11 -41.96 9.13 2.04
N ILE A 12 -41.77 10.27 1.37
CA ILE A 12 -40.46 10.64 0.81
C ILE A 12 -39.42 10.78 1.93
N VAL A 13 -39.76 11.43 3.04
CA VAL A 13 -38.86 11.59 4.17
C VAL A 13 -38.50 10.23 4.79
N ALA A 14 -39.49 9.37 5.05
CA ALA A 14 -39.27 8.03 5.61
C ALA A 14 -38.44 7.15 4.66
N PHE A 15 -38.69 7.23 3.35
CA PHE A 15 -37.93 6.52 2.33
C PHE A 15 -36.48 7.00 2.29
N LEU A 16 -36.23 8.32 2.31
CA LEU A 16 -34.89 8.88 2.33
C LEU A 16 -34.15 8.55 3.64
N GLN A 17 -34.84 8.57 4.79
CA GLN A 17 -34.26 8.15 6.06
C GLN A 17 -33.87 6.67 6.03
N THR A 18 -34.76 5.81 5.55
CA THR A 18 -34.48 4.38 5.37
C THR A 18 -33.28 4.19 4.44
N LEU A 19 -33.24 4.91 3.31
CA LEU A 19 -32.13 4.83 2.35
C LEU A 19 -30.82 5.34 2.95
N LEU A 20 -30.85 6.40 3.76
CA LEU A 20 -29.67 6.92 4.47
C LEU A 20 -29.17 5.98 5.56
N GLU A 21 -30.05 5.42 6.39
CA GLU A 21 -29.70 4.41 7.39
C GLU A 21 -29.13 3.16 6.71
N TYR A 22 -29.71 2.77 5.58
CA TYR A 22 -29.26 1.63 4.81
C TYR A 22 -27.89 1.86 4.16
N MET A 23 -27.67 3.03 3.56
CA MET A 23 -26.38 3.42 3.01
C MET A 23 -25.32 3.61 4.10
N GLY A 24 -25.71 4.10 5.28
CA GLY A 24 -24.83 4.38 6.42
C GLY A 24 -24.43 3.14 7.23
N SER A 25 -25.31 2.14 7.33
CA SER A 25 -25.16 1.00 8.25
C SER A 25 -24.36 -0.18 7.73
N SER A 26 -24.00 -0.23 6.44
CA SER A 26 -23.30 -1.41 5.93
C SER A 26 -21.87 -1.45 6.46
N ALA A 27 -21.63 -2.29 7.47
CA ALA A 27 -20.30 -2.63 8.01
C ALA A 27 -19.28 -2.92 6.89
N SER A 28 -19.75 -3.47 5.77
CA SER A 28 -19.01 -3.69 4.52
C SER A 28 -18.24 -2.46 4.01
N ARG A 29 -18.74 -1.23 4.24
CA ARG A 29 -18.05 0.02 3.83
C ARG A 29 -16.78 0.25 4.62
N ASN A 30 -16.86 0.04 5.93
CA ASN A 30 -15.73 0.24 6.84
C ASN A 30 -14.66 -0.84 6.63
N ILE A 31 -15.06 -2.04 6.19
CA ILE A 31 -14.16 -3.14 5.85
C ILE A 31 -13.37 -2.84 4.57
N CYS A 32 -13.94 -2.06 3.64
CA CYS A 32 -13.32 -1.74 2.35
C CYS A 32 -12.86 -0.27 2.24
N SER A 33 -12.79 0.46 3.34
CA SER A 33 -12.36 1.86 3.35
C SER A 33 -10.86 1.99 3.03
N SER A 34 -10.41 3.21 2.71
CA SER A 34 -8.97 3.50 2.59
C SER A 34 -8.20 3.20 3.89
N SER A 35 -8.81 3.40 5.06
CA SER A 35 -8.23 3.01 6.36
C SER A 35 -8.18 1.49 6.58
N ALA A 36 -8.97 0.72 5.84
CA ALA A 36 -8.93 -0.73 5.91
C ALA A 36 -7.93 -1.34 4.93
N ILE A 37 -8.01 -0.95 3.64
CA ILE A 37 -7.29 -1.61 2.54
C ILE A 37 -6.35 -0.68 1.74
N GLY A 38 -6.11 0.53 2.22
CA GLY A 38 -5.17 1.47 1.62
C GLY A 38 -5.54 1.84 0.19
N TYR A 39 -4.55 1.82 -0.71
CA TYR A 39 -4.72 2.19 -2.12
C TYR A 39 -5.73 1.33 -2.89
N ALA A 40 -5.97 0.09 -2.45
CA ALA A 40 -6.97 -0.79 -3.05
C ALA A 40 -8.41 -0.26 -2.90
N ALA A 41 -8.66 0.64 -1.96
CA ALA A 41 -9.97 1.29 -1.79
C ALA A 41 -10.42 2.07 -3.04
N ARG A 42 -9.49 2.53 -3.88
CA ARG A 42 -9.79 3.23 -5.14
C ARG A 42 -10.50 2.34 -6.16
N GLN A 43 -10.44 1.02 -5.99
CA GLN A 43 -11.05 0.04 -6.88
C GLN A 43 -12.32 -0.59 -6.31
N VAL A 44 -12.73 -0.17 -5.11
CA VAL A 44 -13.97 -0.65 -4.52
C VAL A 44 -15.14 -0.18 -5.38
N LYS A 45 -15.94 -1.15 -5.82
CA LYS A 45 -17.16 -0.88 -6.60
C LYS A 45 -18.38 -1.01 -5.72
N TRP A 46 -19.42 -0.29 -6.12
CA TRP A 46 -20.70 -0.24 -5.44
C TRP A 46 -21.76 -0.68 -6.43
N GLY A 47 -22.69 -1.52 -6.01
CA GLY A 47 -23.79 -1.97 -6.85
C GLY A 47 -25.06 -2.14 -6.04
N TRP A 48 -26.20 -1.79 -6.61
CA TRP A 48 -27.49 -2.06 -5.97
C TRP A 48 -27.99 -3.45 -6.37
N SER A 49 -28.21 -4.31 -5.39
CA SER A 49 -28.85 -5.61 -5.58
C SER A 49 -30.36 -5.42 -5.45
N LEU A 50 -31.09 -5.45 -6.56
CA LEU A 50 -32.55 -5.28 -6.58
C LEU A 50 -33.27 -6.41 -5.81
N GLY A 51 -32.78 -7.65 -5.91
CA GLY A 51 -33.42 -8.81 -5.26
C GLY A 51 -33.33 -8.79 -3.74
N SER A 52 -32.25 -8.25 -3.19
CA SER A 52 -32.07 -8.10 -1.73
C SER A 52 -32.33 -6.67 -1.25
N TRP A 53 -32.73 -5.78 -2.15
CA TRP A 53 -32.84 -4.33 -1.95
C TRP A 53 -31.66 -3.75 -1.15
N LYS A 54 -30.43 -4.15 -1.52
CA LYS A 54 -29.21 -3.91 -0.75
C LYS A 54 -28.12 -3.26 -1.59
N LEU A 55 -27.47 -2.22 -1.06
CA LEU A 55 -26.19 -1.75 -1.54
C LEU A 55 -25.10 -2.81 -1.26
N LYS A 56 -24.59 -3.41 -2.33
CA LYS A 56 -23.43 -4.31 -2.30
C LYS A 56 -22.15 -3.53 -2.50
N VAL A 57 -21.14 -3.91 -1.74
CA VAL A 57 -19.78 -3.37 -1.82
C VAL A 57 -18.89 -4.47 -2.34
N TYR A 58 -18.11 -4.21 -3.39
CA TYR A 58 -17.18 -5.17 -3.96
C TYR A 58 -15.76 -4.67 -3.81
N TYR A 59 -14.87 -5.51 -3.28
CA TYR A 59 -13.46 -5.21 -3.08
C TYR A 59 -12.58 -5.99 -4.07
N PRO A 60 -11.41 -5.48 -4.45
CA PRO A 60 -10.52 -6.18 -5.35
C PRO A 60 -9.80 -7.35 -4.66
N LEU A 61 -9.86 -8.52 -5.27
CA LEU A 61 -8.97 -9.64 -4.96
C LEU A 61 -7.66 -9.45 -5.74
N LEU A 62 -6.55 -9.38 -5.01
CA LEU A 62 -5.25 -9.03 -5.53
C LEU A 62 -4.40 -10.28 -5.78
N ASP A 63 -3.71 -10.33 -6.90
CA ASP A 63 -2.66 -11.31 -7.16
C ASP A 63 -1.41 -10.96 -6.36
N MET A 64 -1.28 -11.55 -5.18
CA MET A 64 -0.11 -11.42 -4.31
C MET A 64 1.04 -12.35 -4.72
N SER A 65 1.07 -12.84 -5.96
CA SER A 65 2.20 -13.64 -6.45
C SER A 65 3.48 -12.80 -6.49
N GLN A 66 4.62 -13.47 -6.28
CA GLN A 66 5.95 -12.85 -6.35
C GLN A 66 6.15 -12.05 -7.65
N ARG A 67 5.70 -12.60 -8.79
CA ARG A 67 5.89 -11.99 -10.11
C ARG A 67 5.16 -10.65 -10.19
N THR A 68 3.89 -10.63 -9.80
CA THR A 68 3.03 -9.43 -9.88
C THR A 68 3.50 -8.37 -8.90
N LEU A 69 3.83 -8.76 -7.66
CA LEU A 69 4.42 -7.86 -6.67
C LEU A 69 5.71 -7.21 -7.18
N MET A 70 6.62 -7.97 -7.80
CA MET A 70 7.87 -7.41 -8.31
C MET A 70 7.71 -6.46 -9.48
N LEU A 71 6.87 -6.81 -10.45
CA LEU A 71 6.65 -5.95 -11.62
C LEU A 71 6.12 -4.59 -11.18
N ASN A 72 5.18 -4.60 -10.24
CA ASN A 72 4.59 -3.39 -9.70
C ASN A 72 5.51 -2.66 -8.74
N PHE A 73 6.35 -3.36 -7.96
CA PHE A 73 7.37 -2.73 -7.12
C PHE A 73 8.39 -1.94 -7.97
N ILE A 74 8.91 -2.57 -9.04
CA ILE A 74 9.81 -1.90 -9.99
C ILE A 74 9.09 -0.73 -10.66
N SER A 75 7.83 -0.93 -11.07
CA SER A 75 7.04 0.16 -11.66
C SER A 75 6.80 1.29 -10.68
N ALA A 76 6.60 1.01 -9.39
CA ALA A 76 6.41 2.02 -8.36
C ALA A 76 7.70 2.80 -8.08
N GLU A 77 8.85 2.14 -8.13
CA GLU A 77 10.16 2.81 -8.02
C GLU A 77 10.43 3.72 -9.24
N LEU A 78 10.16 3.21 -10.45
CA LEU A 78 10.37 3.97 -11.70
C LEU A 78 9.41 5.14 -11.85
N ASN A 79 8.14 4.94 -11.54
CA ASN A 79 7.11 5.97 -11.68
C ASN A 79 7.06 6.92 -10.48
N GLY A 80 7.75 6.57 -9.39
CA GLY A 80 7.81 7.34 -8.15
C GLY A 80 6.45 7.82 -7.65
N ILE A 81 6.47 8.94 -6.94
CA ILE A 81 5.29 9.79 -6.79
C ILE A 81 4.95 10.25 -8.20
N SER A 82 3.74 9.92 -8.70
CA SER A 82 3.22 10.51 -9.94
C SER A 82 3.19 12.02 -9.79
N MET A 83 4.29 12.69 -10.11
CA MET A 83 4.38 14.13 -10.08
C MET A 83 3.79 14.67 -11.37
N ASP A 84 2.77 15.50 -11.20
CA ASP A 84 2.36 16.43 -12.23
C ASP A 84 3.62 17.19 -12.70
N ASP A 85 3.79 17.37 -14.02
CA ASP A 85 4.95 17.99 -14.66
C ASP A 85 5.34 19.34 -14.00
N LYS A 86 4.35 20.02 -13.42
CA LYS A 86 4.53 21.29 -12.70
C LYS A 86 5.33 21.14 -11.40
N MET A 87 5.03 20.14 -10.57
CA MET A 87 5.78 19.94 -9.31
C MET A 87 7.21 19.48 -9.59
N ASP A 88 7.42 18.70 -10.67
CA ASP A 88 8.76 18.32 -11.07
C ASP A 88 9.59 19.52 -11.56
N SER A 89 8.94 20.51 -12.19
CA SER A 89 9.57 21.77 -12.59
C SER A 89 10.02 22.60 -11.39
N ILE A 90 9.16 22.78 -10.37
CA ILE A 90 9.51 23.46 -9.11
C ILE A 90 10.67 22.74 -8.42
N ARG A 91 10.58 21.40 -8.31
CA ARG A 91 11.61 20.56 -7.71
C ARG A 91 12.96 20.75 -8.41
N LYS A 92 12.98 20.76 -9.75
CA LYS A 92 14.20 20.97 -10.54
C LYS A 92 14.77 22.37 -10.37
N ALA A 93 13.92 23.41 -10.33
CA ALA A 93 14.34 24.80 -10.19
C ALA A 93 15.09 25.06 -8.87
N HIS A 94 14.64 24.44 -7.77
CA HIS A 94 15.26 24.60 -6.45
C HIS A 94 16.27 23.52 -6.08
N ASP A 95 16.61 22.63 -7.02
CA ASP A 95 17.47 21.47 -6.78
C ASP A 95 17.00 20.60 -5.59
N TRP A 96 15.69 20.42 -5.45
CA TRP A 96 15.08 19.59 -4.41
C TRP A 96 15.05 18.11 -4.81
N ALA A 97 15.00 17.25 -3.80
CA ALA A 97 14.91 15.81 -3.98
C ALA A 97 13.83 15.23 -3.08
N TRP A 98 13.13 14.21 -3.57
CA TRP A 98 12.28 13.39 -2.72
C TRP A 98 13.12 12.36 -2.00
N ARG A 99 12.84 12.16 -0.71
CA ARG A 99 13.39 11.06 0.06
C ARG A 99 12.31 10.36 0.86
N PRO A 100 12.51 9.10 1.24
CA PRO A 100 11.64 8.41 2.19
C PRO A 100 11.57 9.17 3.52
N ILE A 101 10.38 9.18 4.12
CA ILE A 101 10.16 9.69 5.47
C ILE A 101 10.82 8.72 6.46
N GLU A 102 11.62 9.25 7.37
CA GLU A 102 12.19 8.46 8.47
C GLU A 102 11.22 8.44 9.66
N SER A 103 11.19 7.35 10.43
CA SER A 103 10.24 7.18 11.53
C SER A 103 10.38 8.21 12.65
N THR A 104 11.56 8.82 12.79
CA THR A 104 11.84 9.88 13.77
C THR A 104 11.44 11.28 13.30
N GLU A 105 10.98 11.42 12.06
CA GLU A 105 10.74 12.72 11.44
C GLU A 105 9.31 13.22 11.68
N ALA A 106 9.19 14.41 12.25
CA ALA A 106 7.90 15.06 12.44
C ALA A 106 7.45 15.76 11.15
N ILE A 107 6.50 15.15 10.43
CA ILE A 107 5.89 15.77 9.24
C ILE A 107 4.73 16.67 9.68
N THR A 108 4.82 17.96 9.36
CA THR A 108 3.77 18.94 9.67
C THR A 108 2.83 19.14 8.48
N ALA A 109 1.67 19.78 8.69
CA ALA A 109 0.74 20.10 7.60
C ALA A 109 1.35 21.03 6.52
N ASN A 110 2.37 21.82 6.91
CA ASN A 110 3.10 22.72 6.03
C ASN A 110 4.26 22.05 5.30
N THR A 111 4.69 20.86 5.73
CA THR A 111 5.74 20.10 5.05
C THR A 111 5.22 19.61 3.69
N ILE A 112 6.03 19.77 2.66
CA ILE A 112 5.75 19.22 1.33
C ILE A 112 6.16 17.75 1.33
N ALA A 113 5.20 16.91 1.68
CA ALA A 113 5.34 15.47 1.75
C ALA A 113 4.11 14.80 1.12
N ASP A 114 4.28 13.52 0.80
CA ASP A 114 3.18 12.60 0.62
C ASP A 114 3.17 11.55 1.74
N GLU A 115 2.48 10.42 1.54
CA GLU A 115 2.36 9.39 2.57
C GLU A 115 3.70 8.75 2.97
N LEU A 116 4.63 8.60 2.04
CA LEU A 116 5.84 7.78 2.23
C LEU A 116 7.14 8.56 2.06
N THR A 117 7.05 9.73 1.43
CA THR A 117 8.20 10.52 1.02
C THR A 117 7.99 11.98 1.36
N VAL A 118 9.10 12.65 1.65
CA VAL A 118 9.18 14.06 1.97
C VAL A 118 10.13 14.72 0.99
N MET A 119 9.75 15.89 0.50
CA MET A 119 10.64 16.70 -0.32
C MET A 119 11.66 17.38 0.59
N VAL A 120 12.93 17.27 0.24
CA VAL A 120 14.03 17.90 0.95
C VAL A 120 14.85 18.78 0.03
N SER A 121 15.37 19.85 0.60
CA SER A 121 16.39 20.66 -0.07
C SER A 121 17.69 19.87 -0.15
N LYS A 122 18.38 19.95 -1.31
CA LYS A 122 19.73 19.40 -1.38
C LYS A 122 20.68 20.23 -0.52
N LYS A 123 21.70 19.54 -0.01
CA LYS A 123 22.72 20.13 0.85
C LYS A 123 23.44 21.25 0.12
N LYS A 124 23.42 22.47 0.67
CA LYS A 124 24.30 23.55 0.21
C LYS A 124 25.75 23.30 0.63
N THR A 125 25.98 22.56 1.72
CA THR A 125 27.31 22.24 2.24
C THR A 125 27.36 20.79 2.74
N LYS A 126 28.53 20.11 2.63
CA LYS A 126 28.70 18.70 3.02
C LYS A 126 28.25 18.39 4.47
N SER A 127 28.37 19.36 5.37
CA SER A 127 28.02 19.25 6.80
C SER A 127 26.52 19.37 7.09
N GLU A 128 25.73 19.94 6.19
CA GLU A 128 24.32 20.22 6.45
C GLU A 128 23.47 18.95 6.24
N ARG A 129 22.47 18.73 7.09
CA ARG A 129 21.47 17.68 6.86
C ARG A 129 20.40 18.23 5.92
N PRO A 130 19.89 17.44 4.96
CA PRO A 130 18.76 17.87 4.13
C PRO A 130 17.57 18.18 5.04
N HIS A 131 17.02 19.39 4.94
CA HIS A 131 15.84 19.76 5.72
C HIS A 131 14.56 19.55 4.90
N PRO A 132 13.44 19.19 5.54
CA PRO A 132 12.14 19.09 4.89
C PRO A 132 11.72 20.44 4.32
N VAL A 133 11.34 20.43 3.05
CA VAL A 133 10.78 21.62 2.40
C VAL A 133 9.37 21.83 2.93
N THR A 134 9.07 23.08 3.23
CA THR A 134 7.80 23.54 3.77
C THR A 134 7.15 24.53 2.80
N THR A 135 5.87 24.82 3.00
CA THR A 135 5.15 25.80 2.17
C THR A 135 5.70 27.22 2.27
N THR A 136 6.51 27.53 3.28
CA THR A 136 7.17 28.84 3.41
C THR A 136 8.41 28.96 2.52
N ASP A 137 8.92 27.83 2.01
CA ASP A 137 10.04 27.80 1.08
C ASP A 137 9.61 28.01 -0.38
N LEU A 138 8.29 28.02 -0.64
CA LEU A 138 7.71 28.28 -1.96
C LEU A 138 7.45 29.78 -2.14
N ASP A 139 7.71 30.28 -3.35
CA ASP A 139 7.20 31.59 -3.73
C ASP A 139 5.65 31.58 -3.86
N TRP A 140 5.03 32.75 -4.01
CA TRP A 140 3.57 32.84 -4.09
C TRP A 140 2.97 32.06 -5.28
N THR A 141 3.68 32.03 -6.42
CA THR A 141 3.20 31.35 -7.63
C THR A 141 3.31 29.83 -7.46
N GLU A 142 4.41 29.36 -6.90
CA GLU A 142 4.68 27.96 -6.55
C GLU A 142 3.74 27.48 -5.46
N TYR A 143 3.43 28.32 -4.48
CA TYR A 143 2.45 28.03 -3.44
C TYR A 143 1.06 27.78 -4.05
N ILE A 144 0.60 28.63 -4.98
CA ILE A 144 -0.67 28.42 -5.67
C ILE A 144 -0.63 27.13 -6.49
N GLN A 145 0.45 26.87 -7.23
CA GLN A 145 0.61 25.62 -7.99
C GLN A 145 0.60 24.40 -7.08
N PHE A 146 1.27 24.48 -5.93
CA PHE A 146 1.28 23.42 -4.93
C PHE A 146 -0.10 23.21 -4.30
N LYS A 147 -0.84 24.28 -4.01
CA LYS A 147 -2.23 24.18 -3.52
C LYS A 147 -3.14 23.55 -4.56
N TRP A 148 -2.99 23.93 -5.83
CA TRP A 148 -3.71 23.32 -6.94
C TRP A 148 -3.37 21.83 -7.10
N TYR A 149 -2.08 21.50 -7.03
CA TYR A 149 -1.59 20.13 -7.00
C TYR A 149 -2.20 19.36 -5.82
N ARG A 150 -2.21 19.94 -4.61
CA ARG A 150 -2.81 19.35 -3.40
C ARG A 150 -4.32 19.14 -3.51
N LEU A 151 -5.02 20.00 -4.25
CA LEU A 151 -6.46 19.81 -4.51
C LEU A 151 -6.71 18.65 -5.48
N ARG A 152 -5.83 18.45 -6.47
CA ARG A 152 -5.92 17.35 -7.44
C ARG A 152 -5.41 16.01 -6.91
N GLN A 153 -4.41 16.07 -6.04
CA GLN A 153 -3.80 14.93 -5.34
C GLN A 153 -4.15 15.08 -3.86
N PRO A 154 -5.41 14.74 -3.46
CA PRO A 154 -5.87 14.94 -2.10
C PRO A 154 -4.88 14.28 -1.15
N PHE A 155 -4.51 15.04 -0.12
CA PHE A 155 -3.57 14.63 0.91
C PHE A 155 -3.90 13.20 1.36
N CYS A 156 -3.07 12.24 0.96
CA CYS A 156 -3.06 10.96 1.65
C CYS A 156 -2.41 11.28 2.99
N LYS A 157 -3.25 11.55 4.00
CA LYS A 157 -2.83 11.37 5.39
C LYS A 157 -2.10 10.03 5.43
N LEU A 158 -1.02 9.93 6.21
CA LEU A 158 -0.42 8.62 6.48
C LEU A 158 -1.52 7.73 7.04
N ILE A 159 -2.09 6.90 6.18
CA ILE A 159 -3.17 6.00 6.53
C ILE A 159 -2.44 4.71 6.76
N ARG A 160 -2.35 4.29 8.01
CA ARG A 160 -1.92 2.93 8.33
C ARG A 160 -3.11 2.01 8.02
N PRO A 161 -3.15 1.32 6.86
CA PRO A 161 -4.29 0.47 6.57
C PRO A 161 -4.33 -0.66 7.60
N ARG A 162 -5.52 -1.06 8.05
CA ARG A 162 -5.65 -2.14 9.03
C ARG A 162 -5.21 -3.50 8.46
N ALA A 163 -5.41 -3.73 7.16
CA ALA A 163 -5.10 -5.00 6.52
C ALA A 163 -3.58 -5.18 6.36
N SER A 164 -3.03 -6.28 6.87
CA SER A 164 -1.58 -6.57 6.80
C SER A 164 -1.04 -6.58 5.37
N TRP A 165 -1.78 -7.15 4.42
CA TRP A 165 -1.38 -7.14 3.01
C TRP A 165 -1.34 -5.72 2.43
N ALA A 166 -2.24 -4.83 2.87
CA ALA A 166 -2.24 -3.44 2.41
C ALA A 166 -1.07 -2.67 3.02
N GLN A 167 -0.72 -2.93 4.28
CA GLN A 167 0.48 -2.35 4.91
C GLN A 167 1.74 -2.74 4.15
N ILE A 168 1.85 -4.01 3.75
CA ILE A 168 2.96 -4.53 2.93
C ILE A 168 3.03 -3.81 1.58
N LEU A 169 1.92 -3.65 0.86
CA LEU A 169 1.90 -2.92 -0.41
C LEU A 169 2.31 -1.45 -0.23
N THR A 170 1.85 -0.81 0.85
CA THR A 170 2.27 0.54 1.23
C THR A 170 3.77 0.61 1.51
N ILE A 171 4.34 -0.34 2.26
CA ILE A 171 5.79 -0.44 2.50
C ILE A 171 6.56 -0.52 1.17
N MET A 172 6.06 -1.31 0.22
CA MET A 172 6.64 -1.45 -1.10
C MET A 172 6.42 -0.21 -2.00
N GLY A 173 5.74 0.83 -1.52
CA GLY A 173 5.43 2.03 -2.31
C GLY A 173 4.42 1.79 -3.44
N ILE A 174 3.69 0.67 -3.42
CA ILE A 174 2.74 0.31 -4.47
C ILE A 174 1.43 1.07 -4.25
N ARG A 175 1.21 2.11 -5.07
CA ARG A 175 0.01 2.98 -4.99
C ARG A 175 -1.06 2.66 -6.01
N ASN A 176 -0.69 2.01 -7.10
CA ASN A 176 -1.62 1.54 -8.11
C ASN A 176 -1.79 0.03 -7.97
N THR A 177 -2.92 -0.40 -7.42
CA THR A 177 -3.24 -1.82 -7.28
C THR A 177 -4.04 -2.36 -8.46
N LYS A 178 -4.29 -1.58 -9.53
CA LYS A 178 -5.21 -1.97 -10.61
C LYS A 178 -4.71 -3.22 -11.34
N ASP A 179 -3.40 -3.28 -11.55
CA ASP A 179 -2.73 -4.38 -12.25
C ASP A 179 -2.59 -5.64 -11.38
N PHE A 180 -2.99 -5.57 -10.11
CA PHE A 180 -3.08 -6.72 -9.21
C PHE A 180 -4.46 -7.37 -9.23
N THR A 181 -5.50 -6.65 -9.66
CA THR A 181 -6.86 -7.10 -9.44
C THR A 181 -7.20 -8.25 -10.38
N ILE A 182 -7.40 -9.43 -9.79
CA ILE A 182 -7.85 -10.63 -10.47
C ILE A 182 -9.35 -10.52 -10.73
N GLU A 183 -10.10 -10.23 -9.68
CA GLU A 183 -11.56 -10.15 -9.70
C GLU A 183 -12.07 -9.25 -8.56
N LEU A 184 -13.39 -9.02 -8.55
CA LEU A 184 -14.06 -8.27 -7.50
C LEU A 184 -14.90 -9.23 -6.65
N ALA A 185 -14.62 -9.28 -5.35
CA ALA A 185 -15.36 -10.10 -4.39
C ALA A 185 -16.38 -9.27 -3.61
N ASP A 186 -17.53 -9.86 -3.30
CA ASP A 186 -18.56 -9.23 -2.46
C ASP A 186 -18.03 -9.10 -1.03
N ALA A 187 -18.04 -7.88 -0.47
CA ALA A 187 -17.57 -7.60 0.88
C ALA A 187 -18.39 -8.32 1.96
N GLU A 188 -19.61 -8.78 1.65
CA GLU A 188 -20.40 -9.62 2.55
C GLU A 188 -19.80 -11.03 2.76
N THR A 189 -18.88 -11.45 1.89
CA THR A 189 -18.15 -12.72 2.06
C THR A 189 -17.03 -12.61 3.10
N VAL A 190 -16.69 -11.41 3.55
CA VAL A 190 -15.71 -11.21 4.62
C VAL A 190 -16.36 -11.64 5.94
N PRO A 191 -15.76 -12.57 6.70
CA PRO A 191 -16.33 -13.01 7.96
C PRO A 191 -16.53 -11.84 8.93
N GLY A 192 -17.65 -11.82 9.65
CA GLY A 192 -17.99 -10.72 10.56
C GLY A 192 -16.98 -10.50 11.70
N SER A 193 -16.12 -11.48 11.99
CA SER A 193 -15.01 -11.36 12.95
C SER A 193 -13.78 -10.62 12.39
N MET A 194 -13.80 -10.25 11.12
CA MET A 194 -12.68 -9.62 10.43
C MET A 194 -13.02 -8.18 10.07
N ASP A 195 -12.14 -7.26 10.46
CA ASP A 195 -12.30 -5.83 10.15
C ASP A 195 -11.83 -5.45 8.75
N THR A 196 -11.24 -6.41 8.01
CA THR A 196 -10.62 -6.19 6.70
C THR A 196 -10.74 -7.44 5.83
N PRO A 197 -10.79 -7.29 4.48
CA PRO A 197 -10.82 -8.42 3.58
C PRO A 197 -9.48 -9.16 3.54
N VAL A 198 -9.56 -10.47 3.26
CA VAL A 198 -8.41 -11.36 3.22
C VAL A 198 -7.92 -11.54 1.78
N GLN A 199 -6.60 -11.61 1.61
CA GLN A 199 -5.94 -11.94 0.35
C GLN A 199 -5.25 -13.30 0.48
N ARG A 200 -5.21 -14.05 -0.61
CA ARG A 200 -4.52 -15.34 -0.67
C ARG A 200 -3.11 -15.13 -1.20
N VAL A 201 -2.15 -15.81 -0.59
CA VAL A 201 -0.74 -15.73 -0.97
C VAL A 201 -0.10 -17.10 -0.74
N LYS A 202 0.78 -17.53 -1.65
CA LYS A 202 1.48 -18.80 -1.47
C LYS A 202 2.61 -18.62 -0.47
N LEU A 203 2.88 -19.67 0.29
CA LEU A 203 3.89 -19.67 1.34
C LEU A 203 5.31 -19.33 0.80
N GLN A 204 5.62 -19.78 -0.41
CA GLN A 204 6.86 -19.44 -1.11
C GLN A 204 6.97 -17.94 -1.47
N ASP A 205 5.85 -17.32 -1.88
CA ASP A 205 5.81 -15.91 -2.28
C ASP A 205 6.02 -15.00 -1.06
N LEU A 206 5.61 -15.46 0.13
CA LEU A 206 5.88 -14.78 1.40
C LEU A 206 7.34 -14.81 1.79
N GLY A 207 8.03 -15.94 1.62
CA GLY A 207 9.47 -16.01 1.90
C GLY A 207 10.24 -15.03 1.03
N PHE A 208 9.85 -14.93 -0.24
CA PHE A 208 10.39 -13.94 -1.16
C PHE A 208 10.09 -12.50 -0.74
N LEU A 209 8.84 -12.23 -0.37
CA LEU A 209 8.43 -10.91 0.09
C LEU A 209 9.21 -10.49 1.35
N ALA A 210 9.34 -11.38 2.33
CA ALA A 210 10.11 -11.12 3.54
C ALA A 210 11.58 -10.79 3.22
N PHE A 211 12.18 -11.48 2.24
CA PHE A 211 13.51 -11.16 1.78
C PHE A 211 13.62 -9.74 1.19
N ILE A 212 12.68 -9.33 0.32
CA ILE A 212 12.66 -7.98 -0.26
C ILE A 212 12.50 -6.91 0.81
N LEU A 213 11.61 -7.17 1.76
CA LEU A 213 11.33 -6.25 2.85
C LEU A 213 12.49 -6.15 3.86
N GLY A 214 13.56 -6.93 3.69
CA GLY A 214 14.75 -6.87 4.54
C GLY A 214 14.58 -7.56 5.88
N PHE A 215 13.73 -8.59 5.96
CA PHE A 215 13.64 -9.42 7.16
C PHE A 215 14.93 -10.24 7.34
N GLN A 216 15.43 -10.27 8.57
CA GLN A 216 16.73 -10.88 8.90
C GLN A 216 16.61 -12.38 9.19
N SER A 217 15.48 -12.78 9.79
CA SER A 217 15.15 -14.19 10.03
C SER A 217 13.82 -14.51 9.37
N VAL A 218 13.74 -15.66 8.72
CA VAL A 218 12.52 -16.23 8.15
C VAL A 218 12.47 -17.71 8.51
N GLU A 219 11.44 -18.09 9.24
CA GLU A 219 11.16 -19.45 9.65
C GLU A 219 9.92 -19.96 8.94
N LEU A 220 10.05 -21.14 8.33
CA LEU A 220 9.03 -21.76 7.52
C LEU A 220 8.80 -23.21 7.92
N ASP A 221 7.61 -23.48 8.47
CA ASP A 221 7.14 -24.83 8.72
C ASP A 221 5.98 -25.13 7.77
N ILE A 222 6.28 -25.82 6.67
CA ILE A 222 5.30 -26.16 5.63
C ILE A 222 4.23 -27.14 6.16
N PRO A 223 4.59 -28.26 6.83
CA PRO A 223 3.60 -29.17 7.40
C PRO A 223 2.57 -28.48 8.29
N ASN A 224 3.04 -27.60 9.19
CA ASN A 224 2.16 -26.88 10.09
C ASN A 224 1.64 -25.57 9.49
N ARG A 225 2.03 -25.18 8.27
CA ARG A 225 1.71 -23.87 7.66
C ARG A 225 2.04 -22.70 8.60
N LEU A 226 3.18 -22.77 9.30
CA LEU A 226 3.67 -21.66 10.12
C LEU A 226 4.70 -20.87 9.32
N PHE A 227 4.50 -19.55 9.35
CA PHE A 227 5.40 -18.56 8.78
C PHE A 227 5.72 -17.53 9.87
N GLN A 228 7.00 -17.30 10.11
CA GLN A 228 7.48 -16.23 10.97
C GLN A 228 8.62 -15.50 10.27
N ALA A 229 8.60 -14.18 10.27
CA ALA A 229 9.70 -13.36 9.80
C ALA A 229 9.96 -12.22 10.77
N PHE A 230 11.24 -11.97 11.10
CA PHE A 230 11.66 -10.97 12.07
C PHE A 230 12.64 -9.95 11.48
N SER A 231 12.42 -8.68 11.82
CA SER A 231 13.25 -7.53 11.46
C SER A 231 13.26 -6.55 12.64
N PRO A 232 14.28 -5.69 12.78
CA PRO A 232 14.27 -4.61 13.78
C PRO A 232 13.05 -3.68 13.70
N TYR A 233 12.40 -3.59 12.53
CA TYR A 233 11.28 -2.70 12.28
C TYR A 233 9.90 -3.38 12.37
N GLY A 234 9.85 -4.72 12.50
CA GLY A 234 8.60 -5.45 12.64
C GLY A 234 8.68 -6.94 12.35
N THR A 235 7.51 -7.58 12.38
CA THR A 235 7.34 -9.02 12.27
C THR A 235 6.20 -9.39 11.33
N ILE A 236 6.31 -10.54 10.67
CA ILE A 236 5.19 -11.22 10.02
C ILE A 236 5.03 -12.55 10.73
N THR A 237 3.88 -12.78 11.36
CA THR A 237 3.62 -14.01 12.10
C THR A 237 2.32 -14.66 11.64
N THR A 238 2.28 -15.99 11.75
CA THR A 238 1.06 -16.75 11.50
C THR A 238 0.20 -16.76 12.76
N HIS A 239 -1.04 -16.31 12.63
CA HIS A 239 -2.05 -16.34 13.68
C HIS A 239 -3.15 -17.34 13.32
N GLU A 240 -3.58 -18.13 14.29
CA GLU A 240 -4.68 -19.06 14.12
C GLU A 240 -6.01 -18.37 14.42
N SER A 241 -6.99 -18.53 13.53
CA SER A 241 -8.34 -18.01 13.64
C SER A 241 -9.32 -19.16 13.49
N ASN A 242 -10.32 -19.19 14.38
CA ASN A 242 -11.36 -20.21 14.38
C ASN A 242 -12.16 -20.23 13.07
N VAL A 243 -12.21 -19.12 12.33
CA VAL A 243 -13.05 -18.99 11.13
C VAL A 243 -12.27 -19.25 9.84
N LEU A 244 -11.02 -18.79 9.77
CA LEU A 244 -10.22 -18.81 8.54
C LEU A 244 -9.00 -19.74 8.61
N GLY A 245 -8.79 -20.40 9.75
CA GLY A 245 -7.59 -21.18 10.00
C GLY A 245 -6.38 -20.27 10.18
N LYS A 246 -5.29 -20.54 9.45
CA LYS A 246 -4.02 -19.80 9.62
C LYS A 246 -4.00 -18.55 8.74
N MET A 247 -3.82 -17.41 9.37
CA MET A 247 -3.73 -16.09 8.75
C MET A 247 -2.38 -15.45 9.05
N LEU A 248 -1.97 -14.49 8.23
CA LEU A 248 -0.73 -13.75 8.45
C LEU A 248 -1.04 -12.39 9.03
N ARG A 249 -0.28 -12.03 10.05
CA ARG A 249 -0.34 -10.71 10.69
C ARG A 249 1.01 -10.04 10.51
N PHE A 250 0.99 -8.87 9.89
CA PHE A 250 2.14 -7.96 9.87
C PHE A 250 2.00 -6.95 11.00
N GLU A 251 3.06 -6.80 11.79
CA GLU A 251 3.17 -5.78 12.83
C GLU A 251 4.52 -5.08 12.69
N GLY A 252 4.51 -3.78 12.41
CA GLY A 252 5.74 -3.03 12.29
C GLY A 252 5.55 -1.56 11.94
N ASP A 253 6.68 -0.87 11.82
CA ASP A 253 6.79 0.50 11.37
C ASP A 253 6.88 0.56 9.84
N ILE A 254 5.78 0.96 9.21
CA ILE A 254 5.64 1.07 7.76
C ILE A 254 6.68 2.04 7.18
N LEU A 255 6.94 3.17 7.86
CA LEU A 255 7.85 4.20 7.36
C LEU A 255 9.29 3.70 7.42
N ALA A 256 9.68 3.07 8.52
CA ALA A 256 11.03 2.51 8.66
C ALA A 256 11.30 1.41 7.62
N PHE A 257 10.33 0.51 7.37
CA PHE A 257 10.47 -0.48 6.31
C PHE A 257 10.48 0.14 4.91
N HIS A 258 9.65 1.17 4.65
CA HIS A 258 9.67 1.86 3.37
C HIS A 258 11.02 2.53 3.13
N ALA A 259 11.58 3.20 4.15
CA ALA A 259 12.90 3.81 4.10
C ALA A 259 14.03 2.78 3.91
N LEU A 260 13.90 1.58 4.49
CA LEU A 260 14.84 0.48 4.27
C LEU A 260 14.78 -0.05 2.84
N THR A 261 13.56 -0.34 2.35
CA THR A 261 13.33 -0.93 1.01
C THR A 261 13.70 0.02 -0.12
N SER A 262 13.44 1.32 0.04
CA SER A 262 13.81 2.37 -0.92
C SER A 262 15.31 2.71 -0.94
N LYS A 263 16.07 2.40 0.12
CA LYS A 263 17.54 2.51 0.11
C LYS A 263 18.18 1.40 -0.74
N GLY A 264 17.51 0.27 -0.93
CA GLY A 264 17.94 -0.75 -1.87
C GLY A 264 17.86 -0.22 -3.30
N THR A 265 18.95 -0.28 -4.08
CA THR A 265 18.90 0.14 -5.48
C THR A 265 17.98 -0.79 -6.28
N SER A 266 17.20 -0.25 -7.24
CA SER A 266 16.51 -1.02 -8.29
C SER A 266 17.35 -2.15 -8.87
N PHE A 267 18.66 -1.94 -9.00
CA PHE A 267 19.60 -2.95 -9.49
C PHE A 267 19.78 -4.12 -8.51
N SER A 268 19.87 -3.87 -7.20
CA SER A 268 19.89 -4.92 -6.18
C SER A 268 18.55 -5.65 -6.12
N ALA A 269 17.43 -4.96 -6.24
CA ALA A 269 16.10 -5.59 -6.35
C ALA A 269 15.96 -6.44 -7.62
N TYR A 270 16.50 -5.97 -8.74
CA TYR A 270 16.53 -6.71 -10.00
C TYR A 270 17.44 -7.95 -9.91
N ARG A 271 18.61 -7.83 -9.30
CA ARG A 271 19.52 -8.96 -9.04
C ARG A 271 18.90 -9.96 -8.09
N ALA A 272 18.28 -9.51 -7.00
CA ALA A 272 17.51 -10.35 -6.09
C ALA A 272 16.42 -11.11 -6.85
N ARG A 273 15.66 -10.44 -7.71
CA ARG A 273 14.66 -11.08 -8.57
C ARG A 273 15.28 -12.12 -9.49
N ALA A 274 16.36 -11.78 -10.19
CA ALA A 274 17.05 -12.71 -11.07
C ALA A 274 17.45 -13.96 -10.27
N LEU A 275 18.18 -13.76 -9.18
CA LEU A 275 18.71 -14.81 -8.33
C LEU A 275 17.60 -15.71 -7.75
N ILE A 276 16.47 -15.12 -7.35
CA ILE A 276 15.34 -15.87 -6.77
C ILE A 276 14.49 -16.56 -7.84
N SER A 277 14.40 -16.01 -9.06
CA SER A 277 13.81 -16.70 -10.21
C SER A 277 14.66 -17.87 -10.73
N GLY A 278 15.71 -18.25 -9.99
CA GLY A 278 16.69 -19.25 -10.40
C GLY A 278 17.53 -18.79 -11.59
N ARG A 279 17.62 -17.47 -11.80
CA ARG A 279 18.44 -16.84 -12.84
C ARG A 279 19.72 -16.30 -12.22
N VAL A 280 20.80 -17.03 -12.37
CA VAL A 280 22.11 -16.60 -11.87
C VAL A 280 23.03 -16.39 -13.06
N SER A 281 23.57 -15.17 -13.18
CA SER A 281 24.62 -14.85 -14.15
C SER A 281 25.99 -15.01 -13.50
N PHE A 282 26.84 -15.85 -14.06
CA PHE A 282 28.26 -16.00 -13.71
C PHE A 282 29.12 -15.62 -14.91
N GLY A 283 29.68 -14.40 -14.91
CA GLY A 283 30.40 -13.85 -16.05
C GLY A 283 29.50 -13.77 -17.30
N LYS A 284 29.85 -14.52 -18.34
CA LYS A 284 29.09 -14.62 -19.61
C LYS A 284 27.99 -15.69 -19.61
N TYR A 285 27.89 -16.49 -18.54
CA TYR A 285 26.93 -17.60 -18.47
C TYR A 285 25.70 -17.19 -17.67
N LEU A 286 24.51 -17.51 -18.17
CA LEU A 286 23.23 -17.32 -17.49
C LEU A 286 22.62 -18.69 -17.23
N SER A 287 22.56 -19.11 -15.96
CA SER A 287 21.75 -20.25 -15.56
C SER A 287 20.30 -19.79 -15.41
N ILE A 288 19.33 -20.59 -15.87
CA ILE A 288 17.89 -20.31 -15.75
C ILE A 288 17.22 -21.55 -15.16
N GLY A 289 16.43 -21.38 -14.10
CA GLY A 289 15.67 -22.46 -13.48
C GLY A 289 16.45 -23.31 -12.50
N THR A 290 17.63 -22.87 -12.06
CA THR A 290 18.38 -23.53 -10.97
C THR A 290 17.92 -23.01 -9.61
N HIS A 291 17.46 -23.92 -8.75
CA HIS A 291 17.14 -23.60 -7.35
C HIS A 291 18.43 -23.63 -6.52
N TYR A 292 18.83 -22.48 -5.98
CA TYR A 292 19.98 -22.39 -5.08
C TYR A 292 19.52 -22.38 -3.62
N PRO A 293 20.22 -23.06 -2.70
CA PRO A 293 19.96 -22.93 -1.28
C PRO A 293 20.13 -21.46 -0.83
N LEU A 294 19.22 -20.95 0.01
CA LEU A 294 19.26 -19.57 0.51
C LEU A 294 20.60 -19.22 1.18
N LYS A 295 21.25 -20.18 1.82
CA LYS A 295 22.60 -20.02 2.41
C LYS A 295 23.68 -19.70 1.36
N VAL A 296 23.57 -20.25 0.15
CA VAL A 296 24.50 -19.97 -0.96
C VAL A 296 24.27 -18.56 -1.48
N ILE A 297 23.00 -18.17 -1.60
CA ILE A 297 22.58 -16.82 -1.99
C ILE A 297 23.12 -15.78 -1.01
N GLN A 298 22.96 -16.00 0.30
CA GLN A 298 23.43 -15.10 1.35
C GLN A 298 24.95 -14.90 1.37
N ARG A 299 25.74 -15.90 0.94
CA ARG A 299 27.21 -15.77 0.87
C ARG A 299 27.70 -15.01 -0.36
N ALA A 300 26.87 -14.91 -1.39
CA ALA A 300 27.23 -14.29 -2.67
C ALA A 300 26.89 -12.80 -2.74
N ILE A 301 26.06 -12.31 -1.81
CA ILE A 301 25.68 -10.90 -1.62
C ILE A 301 26.61 -10.29 -0.58
#